data_AF-A0A7C6N569-F1
#
_entry.id   AF-A0A7C6N569-F1
#
_cell.length_a   1.000
_cell.length_b   1.000
_cell.length_c   1.000
_cell.angle_alpha   90.00
_cell.angle_beta   90.00
_cell.angle_gamma   90.00
#
_symmetry.space_group_name_H-M   'P 1'
#
loop_
_entity.id
_entity.type
_entity.pdbx_description
1 polymer ?
#
loop_
_entity_poly.entity_id
_entity_poly.type
_entity_poly.pdbx_seq_one_letter_code
_entity_poly.pdbx_strand_id
1 'polypeptide(L)' 'MESERKLYQMAYYDSLTGLHNREWFIDYLNKAIHAAQRRIHLIGVILIDLDSFKSINDTMGHSFGDQVLKVLANSFLPA' A
#
# COMPACT_ATOMS: atom_id res chain seq x y z
N MET A 1 -13.79 21.05 1.54
CA MET A 1 -12.50 20.83 2.25
C MET A 1 -12.48 19.54 3.06
N GLU A 2 -13.23 19.39 4.17
CA GLU A 2 -13.17 18.15 4.98
C GLU A 2 -13.81 16.93 4.28
N SER A 3 -14.91 17.16 3.57
CA SER A 3 -15.56 16.14 2.73
C SER A 3 -14.66 15.65 1.58
N GLU A 4 -14.01 16.58 0.87
CA GLU A 4 -13.09 16.26 -0.24
C GLU A 4 -11.86 15.49 0.25
N ARG A 5 -11.29 15.87 1.40
CA ARG A 5 -10.16 15.15 2.00
C ARG A 5 -10.55 13.71 2.36
N LYS A 6 -11.75 13.51 2.90
CA LYS A 6 -12.26 12.19 3.25
C LYS A 6 -12.53 11.35 2.00
N LEU A 7 -13.10 11.95 0.96
CA LEU A 7 -13.29 11.30 -0.34
C LEU A 7 -11.95 10.87 -0.94
N TYR A 8 -10.95 11.76 -0.88
CA TYR A 8 -9.61 11.48 -1.38
C TYR A 8 -8.94 10.34 -0.60
N GLN A 9 -9.07 10.35 0.73
CA GLN A 9 -8.57 9.24 1.55
C GLN A 9 -9.22 7.91 1.16
N MET A 10 -10.54 7.88 1.00
CA MET A 10 -11.26 6.67 0.61
C MET A 10 -10.91 6.20 -0.81
N ALA A 11 -10.58 7.12 -1.71
CA ALA A 11 -10.22 6.79 -3.09
C ALA A 11 -8.80 6.25 -3.23
N TYR A 12 -7.85 6.69 -2.39
CA TYR A 12 -6.41 6.46 -2.63
C TYR A 12 -5.64 5.79 -1.50
N TYR A 13 -6.27 5.52 -0.36
CA TYR A 13 -5.63 4.86 0.78
C TYR A 13 -6.37 3.60 1.18
N ASP A 14 -5.60 2.61 1.62
CA ASP A 14 -6.11 1.41 2.26
C ASP A 14 -6.54 1.72 3.70
N SER A 15 -7.75 1.33 4.06
CA SER A 15 -8.35 1.70 5.36
C SER A 15 -7.76 0.94 6.54
N LEU A 16 -7.15 -0.23 6.30
CA LEU A 16 -6.57 -1.05 7.36
C LEU A 16 -5.15 -0.58 7.72
N THR A 17 -4.33 -0.32 6.70
CA THR A 17 -2.89 -0.07 6.82
C THR A 17 -2.52 1.40 6.74
N GLY A 18 -3.38 2.24 6.14
CA GLY A 18 -3.08 3.65 5.89
C GLY A 18 -2.05 3.88 4.76
N LEU A 19 -1.60 2.82 4.07
CA LEU A 19 -0.77 2.93 2.87
C LEU A 19 -1.63 3.36 1.67
N HIS A 20 -0.95 3.76 0.59
CA HIS A 20 -1.61 3.93 -0.69
C HIS A 20 -2.21 2.63 -1.19
N ASN A 21 -3.45 2.69 -1.67
CA ASN A 21 -4.12 1.52 -2.22
C ASN A 21 -3.61 1.18 -3.63
N ARG A 22 -4.14 0.08 -4.17
CA ARG A 22 -3.77 -0.41 -5.50
C ARG A 22 -4.04 0.62 -6.60
N GLU A 23 -5.14 1.35 -6.53
CA GLU A 23 -5.51 2.36 -7.54
C GLU A 23 -4.46 3.47 -7.59
N TRP A 24 -4.12 4.02 -6.43
CA TRP A 24 -3.07 5.03 -6.33
C TRP A 24 -1.73 4.51 -6.84
N PHE A 25 -1.35 3.26 -6.49
CA PHE A 25 -0.09 2.66 -6.94
C PHE A 25 -0.01 2.56 -8.46
N ILE A 26 -1.07 2.11 -9.12
CA ILE A 26 -1.11 2.00 -10.59
C ILE A 26 -0.99 3.39 -11.24
N ASP A 27 -1.73 4.38 -10.74
CA ASP A 27 -1.64 5.76 -11.21
C ASP A 27 -0.23 6.34 -11.06
N TYR A 28 0.40 6.09 -9.91
CA TYR A 28 1.76 6.52 -9.62
C TYR A 28 2.78 5.81 -10.52
N LEU A 29 2.67 4.49 -10.68
CA LEU A 29 3.56 3.69 -11.51
C LEU A 29 3.49 4.14 -12.97
N ASN A 30 2.29 4.39 -13.50
CA ASN A 30 2.13 4.92 -14.85
C ASN A 30 2.86 6.26 -15.01
N LYS A 31 2.71 7.20 -14.07
CA LYS A 31 3.44 8.48 -14.09
C LYS A 31 4.96 8.28 -14.04
N ALA A 32 5.43 7.36 -13.20
CA ALA A 32 6.84 7.03 -13.07
C ALA A 32 7.43 6.45 -14.37
N ILE A 33 6.72 5.53 -15.04
CA ILE A 33 7.11 4.97 -16.34
C ILE A 33 7.24 6.07 -17.40
N HIS A 34 6.25 6.96 -17.52
CA HIS A 34 6.30 8.05 -18.49
C HIS A 34 7.46 9.02 -18.21
N ALA A 35 7.77 9.29 -16.93
CA ALA A 35 8.90 10.13 -16.55
C ALA A 35 10.25 9.46 -16.86
N ALA A 36 10.36 8.15 -16.59
CA ALA A 36 11.54 7.34 -16.87
C ALA A 36 11.86 7.27 -18.37
N GLN A 37 10.83 7.11 -19.21
CA GLN A 37 10.95 7.13 -20.68
C GLN A 37 11.51 8.48 -21.19
N ARG A 38 11.03 9.60 -20.65
CA ARG A 38 11.51 10.94 -21.05
C ARG A 38 12.95 11.23 -20.62
N ARG A 39 13.41 10.64 -19.53
CA ARG A 39 14.73 10.92 -18.92
C ARG A 39 15.74 9.79 -19.12
N ILE A 40 15.39 8.74 -19.85
CA ILE A 40 16.22 7.54 -20.07
C ILE A 40 16.76 7.00 -18.73
N HIS A 41 15.83 6.75 -17.80
CA HIS A 41 16.14 6.17 -16.50
C HIS A 41 15.40 4.84 -16.30
N LEU A 42 15.92 3.98 -15.43
CA LEU A 42 15.31 2.71 -15.07
C LEU A 42 14.57 2.85 -13.74
N ILE A 43 13.38 2.25 -13.66
CA ILE A 43 12.64 2.12 -12.41
C ILE A 43 12.56 0.64 -12.02
N GLY A 44 12.45 0.38 -10.71
CA GLY A 44 12.23 -0.94 -10.16
C GLY A 44 10.94 -1.00 -9.34
N VAL A 45 10.29 -2.16 -9.32
CA VAL A 45 9.13 -2.44 -8.47
C VAL A 45 9.48 -3.62 -7.58
N ILE A 46 9.24 -3.48 -6.28
CA ILE A 46 9.38 -4.56 -5.30
C ILE A 46 7.98 -5.02 -4.93
N LEU A 47 7.74 -6.32 -5.06
CA LEU A 47 6.53 -6.98 -4.55
C LEU A 47 6.91 -7.78 -3.31
N ILE A 48 6.18 -7.58 -2.22
CA ILE A 48 6.41 -8.24 -0.93
C ILE A 48 5.15 -9.03 -0.60
N ASP A 49 5.32 -10.28 -0.19
CA ASP A 49 4.26 -11.14 0.31
C ASP A 49 4.62 -11.64 1.71
N LEU A 50 3.61 -11.90 2.54
CA LEU A 50 3.79 -12.42 3.89
C LEU A 50 3.68 -13.95 3.89
N ASP A 51 4.81 -14.62 4.08
CA ASP A 51 4.86 -16.07 4.19
C ASP A 51 3.93 -16.60 5.28
N SER A 52 3.18 -17.67 4.97
CA SER A 52 2.28 -18.35 5.90
C SER A 52 1.25 -17.45 6.61
N PHE A 53 0.89 -16.29 6.04
CA PHE A 53 -0.07 -15.37 6.66
C PHE A 53 -1.44 -16.00 6.92
N LYS A 54 -1.87 -16.94 6.07
CA LYS A 54 -3.09 -17.72 6.29
C LYS A 54 -3.04 -18.53 7.59
N SER A 55 -1.91 -19.16 7.91
CA SER A 55 -1.76 -19.92 9.15
C SER A 55 -1.86 -19.03 10.39
N ILE A 56 -1.40 -17.78 10.30
CA ILE A 56 -1.60 -16.78 11.37
C ILE A 56 -3.09 -16.52 11.57
N ASN A 57 -3.84 -16.25 10.50
CA ASN A 57 -5.28 -16.04 10.57
C ASN A 57 -6.03 -17.25 11.12
N ASP A 58 -5.67 -18.45 10.66
CA ASP A 58 -6.33 -19.70 11.07
C ASP A 58 -6.04 -20.03 12.55
N THR A 59 -4.88 -19.62 13.09
CA THR A 59 -4.46 -19.93 14.48
C THR A 59 -4.87 -18.83 15.48
N MET A 60 -4.72 -17.56 15.10
CA MET A 60 -4.87 -16.40 15.99
C MET A 60 -6.08 -15.53 15.65
N GLY A 61 -6.79 -15.85 14.57
CA GLY A 61 -7.93 -15.08 14.08
C GLY A 61 -7.52 -13.89 13.19
N HIS A 62 -8.47 -13.45 12.37
CA HIS A 62 -8.28 -12.34 11.42
C HIS A 62 -7.90 -11.02 12.10
N SER A 63 -8.42 -10.73 13.29
CA SER A 63 -8.09 -9.51 14.03
C SER A 63 -6.61 -9.44 14.40
N PHE A 64 -5.95 -10.58 14.61
CA PHE A 64 -4.51 -10.65 14.84
C PHE A 64 -3.74 -10.48 13.52
N GLY A 65 -4.19 -11.11 12.44
CA GLY A 65 -3.65 -10.88 11.10
C GLY A 65 -3.68 -9.40 10.70
N ASP A 66 -4.77 -8.70 10.99
CA ASP A 66 -4.92 -7.27 10.77
C ASP A 66 -3.87 -6.45 11.54
N GLN A 67 -3.51 -6.86 12.76
CA GLN A 67 -2.44 -6.21 13.52
C GLN A 67 -1.07 -6.44 12.90
N VAL A 68 -0.79 -7.66 12.41
CA VAL A 68 0.44 -7.97 11.68
C VAL A 68 0.57 -7.08 10.45
N LEU A 69 -0.51 -6.92 9.67
CA LEU A 69 -0.53 -6.04 8.50
C LEU A 69 -0.27 -4.58 8.86
N LYS A 70 -0.86 -4.08 9.95
CA LYS A 70 -0.61 -2.72 10.45
C LYS A 70 0.83 -2.49 10.88
N VAL A 71 1.43 -3.45 11.57
CA VAL A 71 2.84 -3.38 12.00
C VAL A 71 3.77 -3.37 10.79
N LEU A 72 3.52 -4.25 9.81
CA LEU A 72 4.27 -4.26 8.56
C LEU A 72 4.13 -2.92 7.82
N ALA A 73 2.91 -2.39 7.69
CA ALA A 73 2.67 -1.12 7.02
C ALA A 73 3.42 0.05 7.69
N ASN A 74 3.51 0.04 9.01
CA ASN A 74 4.21 1.09 9.75
C ASN A 74 5.72 1.14 9.46
N SER A 75 6.35 0.08 8.96
CA SER A 75 7.76 0.12 8.54
C SER A 75 7.97 0.85 7.20
N PHE A 76 6.89 1.11 6.44
CA PHE A 76 6.90 1.83 5.17
C PHE A 76 6.37 3.27 5.27
N LEU A 77 5.77 3.64 6.39
CA LEU A 77 5.31 5.01 6.63
C LEU A 77 6.51 5.91 6.98
N PRO A 78 6.46 7.20 6.60
CA PRO A 78 7.48 8.16 7.02
C PRO A 78 7.54 8.25 8.56
N ALA A 79 8.76 8.38 9.10
CA ALA A 79 9.00 8.62 10.53
C ALA A 79 8.56 10.02 10.97
#